data_AF-A0A511AEE8-F1
#
_entry.id   AF-A0A511AEE8-F1
#
_cell.length_a   1.000
_cell.length_b   1.000
_cell.length_c   1.000
_cell.angle_alpha   90.00
_cell.angle_beta   90.00
_cell.angle_gamma   90.00
#
_symmetry.space_group_name_H-M   'P 1'
#
loop_
_entity.id
_entity.type
_entity.pdbx_description
1 polymer ?
#
loop_
_entity_poly.entity_id
_entity_poly.type
_entity_poly.pdbx_seq_one_letter_code
_entity_poly.pdbx_strand_id
1 'polypeptide(L)'
;MDGFAAVDFGFAREMLQRGIAALYLVAFVSTLNQFRPLLGERGLLPAPELLEWASTSKARKRMLRPTLFTRIRYTDRRLVALCWAGILVAATLIAGIPQLAPPWVPMICFLLLWVGYMSISSIGQTFYGFGWEMLLLEAGFLAAFLGSRNEPPPTFVIVLFWWLVFRLEFGAGMIKIRGGREWRDLTALTYHHETQPMPGPLSRQAHLLPRWFHKGEVLGNHFAQLVVPFFLFAPILGLFVPDASTGSAAEIAAIVGAVAGAIVILTQAWLVLTGNFAWLNWATIVIAFSAIGLPFGAAASPSIPVYWVAITSLVGILYIVLSWPALRNLFAKRQLMNASFNRWQLANAYGAFGTVTKERIEIVVEGTTVADPDAADWREYEFKGKPGDVRRVPRQFAPYHLRLDWLMWFLPLGRSLEDWFTAFLVRLLEADEPTLQMLRHDPFDGERPLWVRAASYRYRFTTREEKRESGAVWVREDRRAVMGPVGLR
;
A
#
# COMPACT_ATOMS: atom_id res chain seq x y z
N MET A 1 -0.94 2.24 -31.34
CA MET A 1 -0.77 3.64 -30.89
C MET A 1 -0.56 4.52 -32.10
N ASP A 2 -1.17 5.70 -32.14
CA ASP A 2 -1.09 6.65 -33.24
C ASP A 2 -0.66 8.02 -32.70
N GLY A 3 0.66 8.25 -32.64
CA GLY A 3 1.26 9.44 -32.06
C GLY A 3 0.79 9.71 -30.62
N PHE A 4 -0.05 10.73 -30.45
CA PHE A 4 -0.59 11.16 -29.16
C PHE A 4 -1.74 10.30 -28.63
N ALA A 5 -2.34 9.43 -29.46
CA ALA A 5 -3.49 8.61 -29.11
C ALA A 5 -3.13 7.12 -28.96
N ALA A 6 -3.42 6.55 -27.78
CA ALA A 6 -3.30 5.13 -27.52
C ALA A 6 -4.64 4.41 -27.79
N VAL A 7 -5.04 4.35 -29.06
CA VAL A 7 -6.38 3.89 -29.50
C VAL A 7 -6.77 2.51 -28.94
N ASP A 8 -5.83 1.58 -28.85
CA ASP A 8 -6.08 0.21 -28.38
C ASP A 8 -6.10 0.06 -26.85
N PHE A 9 -5.93 1.16 -26.09
CA PHE A 9 -5.79 1.15 -24.63
C PHE A 9 -7.07 1.59 -23.90
N GLY A 10 -8.23 1.55 -24.58
CA GLY A 10 -9.53 1.85 -23.97
C GLY A 10 -9.84 0.96 -22.75
N PHE A 11 -9.57 -0.35 -22.86
CA PHE A 11 -9.70 -1.28 -21.74
C PHE A 11 -8.78 -0.92 -20.56
N ALA A 12 -7.51 -0.66 -20.86
CA ALA A 12 -6.52 -0.25 -19.87
C ALA A 12 -6.97 1.00 -19.11
N ARG A 13 -7.49 2.02 -19.79
CA ARG A 13 -8.04 3.23 -19.14
C ARG A 13 -9.15 2.88 -18.16
N GLU A 14 -10.12 2.07 -18.55
CA GLU A 14 -11.25 1.73 -17.67
C GLU A 14 -10.78 0.96 -16.42
N MET A 15 -9.85 0.01 -16.59
CA MET A 15 -9.23 -0.71 -15.46
C MET A 15 -8.47 0.23 -14.54
N LEU A 16 -7.67 1.14 -15.09
CA LEU A 16 -6.92 2.13 -14.31
C LEU A 16 -7.87 3.07 -13.56
N GLN A 17 -8.81 3.71 -14.24
CA GLN A 17 -9.70 4.68 -13.60
C GLN A 17 -10.58 4.01 -12.54
N ARG A 18 -11.29 2.93 -12.88
CA ARG A 18 -12.21 2.28 -11.93
C ARG A 18 -11.44 1.57 -10.81
N GLY A 19 -10.33 0.92 -11.13
CA GLY A 19 -9.48 0.24 -10.15
C GLY A 19 -8.84 1.22 -9.16
N ILE A 20 -8.26 2.33 -9.65
CA ILE A 20 -7.66 3.35 -8.77
C ILE A 20 -8.74 4.04 -7.93
N ALA A 21 -9.92 4.32 -8.50
CA ALA A 21 -11.05 4.85 -7.74
C ALA A 21 -11.53 3.86 -6.65
N ALA A 22 -11.58 2.56 -6.92
CA ALA A 22 -11.88 1.55 -5.92
C ALA A 22 -10.86 1.51 -4.77
N LEU A 23 -9.57 1.68 -5.07
CA LEU A 23 -8.53 1.75 -4.05
C LEU A 23 -8.64 3.04 -3.22
N TYR A 24 -8.98 4.18 -3.84
CA TYR A 24 -9.33 5.40 -3.09
C TYR A 24 -10.52 5.18 -2.17
N LEU A 25 -11.58 4.53 -2.63
CA LEU A 25 -12.75 4.20 -1.81
C LEU A 25 -12.33 3.39 -0.58
N VAL A 26 -11.56 2.31 -0.77
CA VAL A 26 -11.03 1.48 0.34
C VAL A 26 -10.18 2.33 1.30
N ALA A 27 -9.33 3.22 0.77
CA ALA A 27 -8.46 4.07 1.57
C ALA A 27 -9.24 5.12 2.39
N PHE A 28 -10.29 5.74 1.83
CA PHE A 28 -11.18 6.65 2.58
C PHE A 28 -12.03 5.91 3.61
N VAL A 29 -12.52 4.71 3.32
CA VAL A 29 -13.23 3.86 4.30
C VAL A 29 -12.28 3.46 5.44
N SER A 30 -11.05 3.05 5.11
CA SER A 30 -10.01 2.76 6.11
C SER A 30 -9.73 3.97 7.00
N THR A 31 -9.64 5.17 6.41
CA THR A 31 -9.47 6.43 7.15
C THR A 31 -10.67 6.72 8.05
N LEU A 32 -11.89 6.63 7.52
CA LEU A 32 -13.12 6.89 8.26
C LEU A 32 -13.24 6.02 9.52
N ASN A 33 -12.84 4.75 9.43
CA ASN A 33 -12.95 3.78 10.51
C ASN A 33 -11.82 3.84 11.53
N GLN A 34 -10.62 4.31 11.14
CA GLN A 34 -9.41 4.16 11.98
C GLN A 34 -8.73 5.48 12.32
N PHE A 35 -8.90 6.55 11.53
CA PHE A 35 -8.09 7.76 11.74
C PHE A 35 -8.38 8.43 13.08
N ARG A 36 -9.65 8.48 13.53
CA ARG A 36 -10.02 9.16 14.77
C ARG A 36 -9.33 8.58 16.01
N PRO A 37 -9.40 7.26 16.29
CA PRO A 37 -8.67 6.70 17.44
C PRO A 37 -7.15 6.73 17.27
N LEU A 38 -6.61 6.73 16.04
CA LEU A 38 -5.16 6.76 15.82
C LEU A 38 -4.54 8.16 15.88
N LEU A 39 -5.21 9.13 15.26
CA LEU A 39 -4.65 10.44 14.90
C LEU A 39 -5.68 11.58 15.04
N GLY A 40 -6.90 11.29 15.50
CA GLY A 40 -7.95 12.29 15.71
C GLY A 40 -7.61 13.30 16.80
N GLU A 41 -8.60 14.12 17.16
CA GLU A 41 -8.42 15.13 18.22
C GLU A 41 -7.96 14.55 19.57
N ARG A 42 -8.26 13.26 19.82
CA ARG A 42 -7.87 12.52 21.03
C ARG A 42 -7.18 11.19 20.70
N GLY A 43 -6.61 11.08 19.50
CA GLY A 43 -5.99 9.83 19.03
C GLY A 43 -4.67 9.50 19.74
N LEU A 44 -4.07 8.37 19.37
CA LEU A 44 -2.75 7.94 19.87
C LEU A 44 -1.63 8.94 19.55
N LEU A 45 -1.69 9.57 18.37
CA LEU A 45 -0.79 10.64 17.92
C LEU A 45 -1.62 11.79 17.36
N PRO A 46 -2.16 12.71 18.18
CA PRO A 46 -3.14 13.69 17.73
C PRO A 46 -2.65 14.58 16.58
N ALA A 47 -3.37 14.59 15.45
CA ALA A 47 -3.07 15.46 14.32
C ALA A 47 -3.10 16.97 14.66
N PRO A 48 -3.96 17.48 15.57
CA PRO A 48 -3.90 18.87 16.00
C PRO A 48 -2.54 19.29 16.55
N GLU A 49 -1.88 18.43 17.34
CA GLU A 49 -0.56 18.72 17.92
C GLU A 49 0.51 18.83 16.84
N LEU A 50 0.48 17.95 15.83
CA LEU A 50 1.36 18.03 14.68
C LEU A 50 1.14 19.34 13.88
N LEU A 51 -0.11 19.72 13.67
CA LEU A 51 -0.47 20.94 12.93
C LEU A 51 -0.07 22.20 13.70
N GLU A 52 -0.25 22.20 15.02
CA GLU A 52 0.20 23.29 15.90
C GLU A 52 1.72 23.41 15.88
N TRP A 53 2.44 22.30 16.08
CA TRP A 53 3.90 22.26 15.93
C TRP A 53 4.35 22.80 14.57
N ALA A 54 3.70 22.38 13.48
CA ALA A 54 4.05 22.85 12.14
C ALA A 54 3.76 24.35 11.94
N SER A 55 2.78 24.91 12.65
CA SER A 55 2.42 26.33 12.55
C SER A 55 3.43 27.27 13.20
N THR A 56 4.24 26.76 14.15
CA THR A 56 5.22 27.56 14.91
C THR A 56 6.33 28.20 14.06
N SER A 57 6.61 27.68 12.86
CA SER A 57 7.55 28.32 11.94
C SER A 57 7.30 27.98 10.48
N LYS A 58 7.71 28.87 9.56
CA LYS A 58 7.64 28.61 8.11
C LYS A 58 8.45 27.37 7.70
N ALA A 59 9.56 27.10 8.38
CA ALA A 59 10.40 25.92 8.12
C ALA A 59 9.67 24.62 8.48
N ARG A 60 9.06 24.55 9.67
CA ARG A 60 8.29 23.38 10.11
C ARG A 60 7.04 23.16 9.26
N LYS A 61 6.32 24.23 8.90
CA LYS A 61 5.21 24.16 7.94
C LYS A 61 5.64 23.59 6.58
N ARG A 62 6.89 23.79 6.17
CA ARG A 62 7.43 23.24 4.92
C ARG A 62 7.81 21.75 5.03
N MET A 63 8.00 21.22 6.24
CA MET A 63 8.23 19.79 6.47
C MET A 63 6.95 18.97 6.25
N LEU A 64 5.78 19.57 6.50
CA LEU A 64 4.51 18.94 6.13
C LEU A 64 4.34 18.93 4.61
N ARG A 65 3.76 17.83 4.13
CA ARG A 65 3.22 17.73 2.77
C ARG A 65 2.00 18.67 2.66
N PRO A 66 1.55 18.99 1.44
CA PRO A 66 0.37 19.83 1.26
C PRO A 66 -0.86 19.19 1.91
N THR A 67 -1.58 19.96 2.72
CA THR A 67 -2.83 19.51 3.34
C THR A 67 -3.81 20.66 3.47
N LEU A 68 -5.09 20.37 3.20
CA LEU A 68 -6.19 21.30 3.42
C LEU A 68 -6.28 21.75 4.89
N PHE A 69 -5.82 20.90 5.82
CA PHE A 69 -5.91 21.17 7.26
C PHE A 69 -4.95 22.26 7.78
N THR A 70 -4.05 22.77 6.92
CA THR A 70 -3.25 23.96 7.21
C THR A 70 -3.95 25.28 6.87
N ARG A 71 -5.03 25.21 6.08
CA ARG A 71 -5.87 26.36 5.70
C ARG A 71 -7.21 26.34 6.42
N ILE A 72 -7.75 25.15 6.63
CA ILE A 72 -9.01 24.92 7.35
C ILE A 72 -8.65 24.19 8.63
N ARG A 73 -9.06 24.70 9.79
CA ARG A 73 -8.77 24.04 11.08
C ARG A 73 -9.21 22.56 11.05
N TYR A 74 -8.32 21.66 11.47
CA TYR A 74 -8.66 20.25 11.63
C TYR A 74 -9.72 20.07 12.73
N THR A 75 -10.69 19.20 12.47
CA THR A 75 -11.60 18.61 13.47
C THR A 75 -11.97 17.22 12.98
N ASP A 76 -12.31 16.30 13.89
CA ASP A 76 -12.77 14.95 13.53
C ASP A 76 -13.96 15.00 12.57
N ARG A 77 -14.89 15.95 12.76
CA ARG A 77 -16.07 16.14 11.90
C ARG A 77 -15.70 16.51 10.47
N ARG A 78 -14.74 17.42 10.29
CA ARG A 78 -14.25 17.83 8.95
C ARG A 78 -13.51 16.71 8.24
N LEU A 79 -12.76 15.90 8.99
CA LEU A 79 -12.15 14.69 8.45
C LEU A 79 -13.22 13.69 7.98
N VAL A 80 -14.24 13.42 8.79
CA VAL A 80 -15.35 12.52 8.42
C VAL A 80 -16.07 13.03 7.17
N ALA A 81 -16.34 14.34 7.07
CA ALA A 81 -16.93 14.94 5.89
C ALA A 81 -16.04 14.77 4.64
N LEU A 82 -14.72 14.96 4.78
CA LEU A 82 -13.75 14.73 3.71
C LEU A 82 -13.75 13.26 3.26
N CYS A 83 -13.80 12.31 4.20
CA CYS A 83 -13.87 10.88 3.88
C CYS A 83 -15.14 10.53 3.11
N TRP A 84 -16.31 10.99 3.57
CA TRP A 84 -17.58 10.75 2.87
C TRP A 84 -17.62 11.37 1.47
N ALA A 85 -17.11 12.60 1.32
CA ALA A 85 -16.97 13.23 0.01
C ALA A 85 -16.05 12.42 -0.92
N GLY A 86 -14.90 11.95 -0.41
CA GLY A 86 -13.98 11.08 -1.14
C GLY A 86 -14.62 9.75 -1.54
N ILE A 87 -15.37 9.11 -0.63
CA ILE A 87 -16.11 7.86 -0.91
C ILE A 87 -17.14 8.08 -2.03
N LEU A 88 -17.92 9.17 -1.96
CA LEU A 88 -18.93 9.47 -2.97
C LEU A 88 -18.31 9.71 -4.35
N VAL A 89 -17.27 10.55 -4.43
CA VAL A 89 -16.56 10.82 -5.69
C VAL A 89 -15.95 9.52 -6.25
N ALA A 90 -15.31 8.72 -5.41
CA ALA A 90 -14.75 7.43 -5.82
C ALA A 90 -15.84 6.47 -6.32
N ALA A 91 -16.98 6.36 -5.63
CA ALA A 91 -18.11 5.53 -6.05
C ALA A 91 -18.67 5.95 -7.41
N THR A 92 -18.80 7.25 -7.69
CA THR A 92 -19.24 7.72 -9.01
C THR A 92 -18.25 7.40 -10.13
N LEU A 93 -16.94 7.50 -9.86
CA LEU A 93 -15.88 7.08 -10.79
C LEU A 93 -15.88 5.57 -11.03
N ILE A 94 -16.13 4.77 -10.00
CA ILE A 94 -16.28 3.31 -10.11
C ILE A 94 -17.51 2.96 -10.94
N ALA A 95 -18.63 3.67 -10.77
CA ALA A 95 -19.83 3.50 -11.57
C ALA A 95 -19.60 3.90 -13.05
N GLY A 96 -18.66 4.81 -13.30
CA GLY A 96 -18.32 5.29 -14.64
C GLY A 96 -19.05 6.57 -15.04
N ILE A 97 -19.71 7.24 -14.11
CA ILE A 97 -20.57 8.40 -14.41
C ILE A 97 -19.72 9.59 -14.91
N PRO A 98 -18.64 10.00 -14.22
CA PRO A 98 -17.76 11.05 -14.74
C PRO A 98 -17.17 10.75 -16.12
N GLN A 99 -16.91 9.48 -16.43
CA GLN A 99 -16.30 9.04 -17.68
C GLN A 99 -17.21 9.16 -18.91
N LEU A 100 -18.52 9.40 -18.70
CA LEU A 100 -19.48 9.72 -19.76
C LEU A 100 -19.41 11.20 -20.20
N ALA A 101 -18.85 12.06 -19.35
CA ALA A 101 -18.71 13.49 -19.60
C ALA A 101 -17.35 13.80 -20.26
N PRO A 102 -17.07 15.07 -20.66
CA PRO A 102 -15.78 15.43 -21.27
C PRO A 102 -14.56 15.13 -20.37
N PRO A 103 -13.34 15.00 -20.92
CA PRO A 103 -12.12 14.59 -20.20
C PRO A 103 -11.82 15.34 -18.90
N TRP A 104 -12.19 16.61 -18.83
CA TRP A 104 -11.93 17.45 -17.66
C TRP A 104 -12.79 17.06 -16.44
N VAL A 105 -13.92 16.36 -16.63
CA VAL A 105 -14.78 15.92 -15.53
C VAL A 105 -14.12 14.81 -14.69
N PRO A 106 -13.72 13.64 -15.26
CA PRO A 106 -12.98 12.64 -14.50
C PRO A 106 -11.65 13.19 -13.98
N MET A 107 -11.00 14.12 -14.71
CA MET A 107 -9.81 14.84 -14.23
C MET A 107 -10.07 15.55 -12.90
N ILE A 108 -11.12 16.38 -12.81
CA ILE A 108 -11.46 17.07 -11.56
C ILE A 108 -11.77 16.06 -10.45
N CYS A 109 -12.53 15.00 -10.73
CA CYS A 109 -12.84 13.98 -9.73
C CYS A 109 -11.57 13.33 -9.16
N PHE A 110 -10.62 12.90 -10.00
CA PHE A 110 -9.36 12.33 -9.52
C PHE A 110 -8.48 13.34 -8.79
N LEU A 111 -8.43 14.60 -9.25
CA LEU A 111 -7.68 15.65 -8.54
C LEU A 111 -8.30 15.96 -7.16
N LEU A 112 -9.63 15.87 -7.02
CA LEU A 112 -10.31 15.98 -5.73
C LEU A 112 -9.95 14.82 -4.80
N LEU A 113 -9.96 13.57 -5.30
CA LEU A 113 -9.51 12.41 -4.54
C LEU A 113 -8.03 12.55 -4.13
N TRP A 114 -7.18 12.99 -5.05
CA TRP A 114 -5.75 13.20 -4.81
C TRP A 114 -5.50 14.26 -3.72
N VAL A 115 -6.09 15.45 -3.82
CA VAL A 115 -5.95 16.52 -2.81
C VAL A 115 -6.54 16.08 -1.46
N GLY A 116 -7.70 15.42 -1.48
CA GLY A 116 -8.35 14.93 -0.27
C GLY A 116 -7.49 13.90 0.46
N TYR A 117 -6.97 12.92 -0.27
CA TYR A 117 -6.14 11.88 0.31
C TYR A 117 -4.74 12.38 0.70
N MET A 118 -4.15 13.30 -0.07
CA MET A 118 -2.91 13.99 0.30
C MET A 118 -3.08 14.71 1.64
N SER A 119 -4.25 15.34 1.84
CA SER A 119 -4.53 16.05 3.08
C SER A 119 -4.56 15.15 4.30
N ILE A 120 -5.02 13.91 4.14
CA ILE A 120 -5.03 12.86 5.18
C ILE A 120 -3.62 12.32 5.40
N SER A 121 -2.97 11.82 4.35
CA SER A 121 -1.65 11.18 4.47
C SER A 121 -0.57 12.15 4.99
N SER A 122 -0.69 13.45 4.68
CA SER A 122 0.22 14.48 5.19
C SER A 122 0.20 14.64 6.72
N ILE A 123 -0.92 14.36 7.38
CA ILE A 123 -1.06 14.44 8.84
C ILE A 123 -1.12 13.04 9.48
N GLY A 124 -0.91 12.00 8.67
CA GLY A 124 -1.09 10.60 9.07
C GLY A 124 0.09 9.99 9.83
N GLN A 125 1.20 10.72 9.99
CA GLN A 125 2.38 10.33 10.76
C GLN A 125 2.84 8.89 10.44
N THR A 126 3.27 8.10 11.45
CA THR A 126 3.72 6.72 11.27
C THR A 126 2.63 5.80 10.68
N PHE A 127 1.36 6.01 11.05
CA PHE A 127 0.23 5.20 10.57
C PHE A 127 -0.07 5.37 9.07
N TYR A 128 0.48 6.38 8.39
CA TYR A 128 0.37 6.59 6.93
C TYR A 128 1.76 6.70 6.26
N GLY A 129 2.81 6.20 6.93
CA GLY A 129 4.20 6.27 6.45
C GLY A 129 4.57 5.23 5.38
N PHE A 130 3.59 4.64 4.68
CA PHE A 130 3.80 3.43 3.88
C PHE A 130 3.88 3.72 2.37
N GLY A 131 4.64 2.90 1.62
CA GLY A 131 4.87 3.09 0.19
C GLY A 131 3.60 3.06 -0.67
N TRP A 132 2.59 2.28 -0.28
CA TRP A 132 1.30 2.21 -0.98
C TRP A 132 0.44 3.47 -0.84
N GLU A 133 0.70 4.30 0.19
CA GLU A 133 0.06 5.61 0.36
C GLU A 133 0.52 6.56 -0.74
N MET A 134 1.84 6.56 -0.99
CA MET A 134 2.47 7.37 -2.02
C MET A 134 2.13 6.86 -3.42
N LEU A 135 2.05 5.54 -3.59
CA LEU A 135 1.64 4.90 -4.84
C LEU A 135 0.22 5.29 -5.23
N LEU A 136 -0.73 5.27 -4.28
CA LEU A 136 -2.13 5.64 -4.54
C LEU A 136 -2.26 7.12 -4.94
N LEU A 137 -1.51 8.01 -4.28
CA LEU A 137 -1.44 9.42 -4.65
C LEU A 137 -0.89 9.61 -6.06
N GLU A 138 0.23 8.98 -6.38
CA GLU A 138 0.84 9.11 -7.69
C GLU A 138 -0.05 8.52 -8.80
N ALA A 139 -0.61 7.33 -8.60
CA ALA A 139 -1.52 6.69 -9.54
C ALA A 139 -2.81 7.51 -9.74
N GLY A 140 -3.38 8.07 -8.66
CA GLY A 140 -4.55 8.95 -8.73
C GLY A 140 -4.29 10.23 -9.50
N PHE A 141 -3.12 10.85 -9.31
CA PHE A 141 -2.73 12.01 -10.09
C PHE A 141 -2.63 11.67 -11.59
N LEU A 142 -1.97 10.56 -11.95
CA LEU A 142 -1.89 10.12 -13.35
C LEU A 142 -3.26 9.77 -13.94
N ALA A 143 -4.14 9.15 -13.16
CA ALA A 143 -5.48 8.76 -13.61
C ALA A 143 -6.36 9.95 -13.98
N ALA A 144 -6.11 11.12 -13.39
CA ALA A 144 -6.79 12.36 -13.74
C ALA A 144 -6.60 12.75 -15.23
N PHE A 145 -5.51 12.31 -15.86
CA PHE A 145 -5.16 12.70 -17.22
C PHE A 145 -5.43 11.59 -18.25
N LEU A 146 -6.09 10.49 -17.87
CA LEU A 146 -6.44 9.40 -18.80
C LEU A 146 -7.59 9.75 -19.77
N GLY A 147 -8.33 10.82 -19.50
CA GLY A 147 -9.44 11.29 -20.32
C GLY A 147 -10.77 10.57 -20.05
N SER A 148 -11.70 10.69 -21.00
CA SER A 148 -13.07 10.17 -20.96
C SER A 148 -13.36 9.21 -22.12
N ARG A 149 -14.56 8.62 -22.16
CA ARG A 149 -14.97 7.70 -23.24
C ARG A 149 -15.06 8.36 -24.62
N ASN A 150 -15.08 9.68 -24.68
CA ASN A 150 -15.26 10.42 -25.93
C ASN A 150 -14.02 10.42 -26.83
N GLU A 151 -12.83 10.23 -26.25
CA GLU A 151 -11.55 10.27 -26.93
C GLU A 151 -10.68 9.05 -26.54
N PRO A 152 -9.68 8.66 -27.35
CA PRO A 152 -8.72 7.64 -26.95
C PRO A 152 -7.83 8.14 -25.80
N PRO A 153 -7.32 7.23 -24.94
CA PRO A 153 -6.42 7.63 -23.87
C PRO A 153 -5.12 8.25 -24.43
N PRO A 154 -4.57 9.30 -23.79
CA PRO A 154 -3.33 9.92 -24.24
C PRO A 154 -2.13 8.97 -24.10
N THR A 155 -1.35 8.80 -25.16
CA THR A 155 -0.15 7.94 -25.21
C THR A 155 0.81 8.23 -24.05
N PHE A 156 1.11 9.52 -23.82
CA PHE A 156 2.02 9.92 -22.73
C PHE A 156 1.56 9.41 -21.37
N VAL A 157 0.26 9.47 -21.07
CA VAL A 157 -0.24 9.07 -19.75
C VAL A 157 -0.17 7.56 -19.56
N ILE A 158 -0.45 6.78 -20.60
CA ILE A 158 -0.24 5.32 -20.60
C ILE A 158 1.23 4.98 -20.35
N VAL A 159 2.16 5.64 -21.05
CA VAL A 159 3.59 5.46 -20.84
C VAL A 159 4.04 5.88 -19.44
N LEU A 160 3.43 6.92 -18.84
CA LEU A 160 3.68 7.29 -17.45
C LEU A 160 3.21 6.21 -16.46
N PHE A 161 2.13 5.50 -16.75
CA PHE A 161 1.73 4.32 -15.96
C PHE A 161 2.73 3.18 -16.11
N TRP A 162 3.25 2.91 -17.31
CA TRP A 162 4.33 1.93 -17.49
C TRP A 162 5.58 2.33 -16.72
N TRP A 163 5.92 3.62 -16.72
CA TRP A 163 7.01 4.14 -15.91
C TRP A 163 6.76 4.01 -14.40
N LEU A 164 5.51 4.15 -13.95
CA LEU A 164 5.14 3.88 -12.56
C LEU A 164 5.30 2.40 -12.20
N VAL A 165 4.79 1.49 -13.04
CA VAL A 165 4.96 0.03 -12.87
C VAL A 165 6.44 -0.34 -12.87
N PHE A 166 7.21 0.23 -13.79
CA PHE A 166 8.66 0.02 -13.88
C PHE A 166 9.35 0.44 -12.59
N ARG A 167 9.14 1.67 -12.12
CA ARG A 167 9.76 2.14 -10.86
C ARG A 167 9.36 1.29 -9.66
N LEU A 168 8.14 0.78 -9.65
CA LEU A 168 7.63 -0.09 -8.59
C LEU A 168 8.32 -1.46 -8.59
N GLU A 169 8.21 -2.21 -9.69
CA GLU A 169 8.75 -3.57 -9.79
C GLU A 169 10.28 -3.58 -9.87
N PHE A 170 10.86 -2.75 -10.75
CA PHE A 170 12.32 -2.66 -10.88
C PHE A 170 12.96 -2.10 -9.61
N GLY A 171 12.34 -1.09 -8.98
CA GLY A 171 12.80 -0.58 -7.69
C GLY A 171 12.80 -1.65 -6.58
N ALA A 172 11.75 -2.48 -6.53
CA ALA A 172 11.65 -3.61 -5.61
C ALA A 172 12.66 -4.73 -5.91
N GLY A 173 12.92 -5.06 -7.18
CA GLY A 173 13.94 -6.06 -7.55
C GLY A 173 15.35 -5.58 -7.20
N MET A 174 15.68 -4.34 -7.53
CA MET A 174 17.01 -3.79 -7.29
C MET A 174 17.36 -3.71 -5.81
N ILE A 175 16.39 -3.34 -4.95
CA ILE A 175 16.65 -3.28 -3.51
C ILE A 175 16.85 -4.66 -2.89
N LYS A 176 16.22 -5.71 -3.44
CA LYS A 176 16.40 -7.11 -2.99
C LYS A 176 17.79 -7.62 -3.34
N ILE A 177 18.25 -7.41 -4.57
CA ILE A 177 19.61 -7.82 -4.99
C ILE A 177 20.70 -7.08 -4.19
N ARG A 178 20.49 -5.77 -3.92
CA ARG A 178 21.43 -4.94 -3.15
C ARG A 178 21.35 -5.16 -1.64
N GLY A 179 20.23 -5.66 -1.14
CA GLY A 179 19.95 -5.83 0.27
C GLY A 179 20.53 -7.14 0.82
N GLY A 180 19.66 -7.91 1.46
CA GLY A 180 20.02 -9.12 2.21
C GLY A 180 20.65 -10.21 1.35
N ARG A 181 21.57 -10.99 1.94
CA ARG A 181 22.22 -12.11 1.25
C ARG A 181 21.21 -13.20 0.89
N GLU A 182 20.13 -13.34 1.66
CA GLU A 182 19.06 -14.31 1.45
C GLU A 182 18.38 -14.20 0.08
N TRP A 183 18.36 -13.01 -0.54
CA TRP A 183 17.86 -12.84 -1.92
C TRP A 183 18.83 -13.37 -2.97
N ARG A 184 20.13 -13.28 -2.71
CA ARG A 184 21.21 -13.76 -3.60
C ARG A 184 21.46 -15.26 -3.42
N ASP A 185 21.30 -15.75 -2.20
CA ASP A 185 21.43 -17.16 -1.84
C ASP A 185 20.13 -17.96 -2.10
N LEU A 186 19.09 -17.31 -2.65
CA LEU A 186 17.77 -17.88 -2.98
C LEU A 186 17.02 -18.48 -1.78
N THR A 187 17.23 -17.96 -0.57
CA THR A 187 16.60 -18.45 0.66
C THR A 187 15.51 -17.54 1.21
N ALA A 188 15.38 -16.31 0.71
CA ALA A 188 14.43 -15.30 1.22
C ALA A 188 13.00 -15.83 1.44
N LEU A 189 12.45 -16.56 0.46
CA LEU A 189 11.06 -17.06 0.50
C LEU A 189 10.87 -18.28 1.42
N THR A 190 11.97 -18.86 1.93
CA THR A 190 11.91 -19.89 2.98
C THR A 190 11.44 -19.28 4.31
N TYR A 191 11.68 -17.98 4.52
CA TYR A 191 11.31 -17.26 5.74
C TYR A 191 10.08 -16.38 5.54
N HIS A 192 9.99 -15.70 4.38
CA HIS A 192 9.05 -14.61 4.14
C HIS A 192 7.58 -14.96 4.42
N HIS A 193 7.11 -16.12 3.98
CA HIS A 193 5.69 -16.50 4.14
C HIS A 193 5.25 -16.55 5.62
N GLU A 194 6.16 -16.87 6.55
CA GLU A 194 5.92 -16.87 7.99
C GLU A 194 6.13 -15.49 8.62
N THR A 195 7.19 -14.80 8.22
CA THR A 195 7.65 -13.56 8.87
C THR A 195 7.07 -12.28 8.27
N GLN A 196 6.34 -12.37 7.16
CA GLN A 196 5.67 -11.24 6.50
C GLN A 196 4.77 -10.44 7.47
N PRO A 197 4.55 -9.14 7.24
CA PRO A 197 3.83 -8.28 8.17
C PRO A 197 2.49 -8.86 8.64
N MET A 198 1.64 -9.17 7.66
CA MET A 198 0.30 -9.67 7.88
C MET A 198 0.09 -10.95 7.07
N PRO A 199 0.19 -12.15 7.69
CA PRO A 199 -0.11 -13.40 7.00
C PRO A 199 -1.60 -13.47 6.65
N GLY A 200 -1.94 -14.21 5.60
CA GLY A 200 -3.28 -14.54 5.15
C GLY A 200 -3.63 -16.03 5.35
N PRO A 201 -4.81 -16.46 4.86
CA PRO A 201 -5.30 -17.82 5.10
C PRO A 201 -4.43 -18.94 4.53
N LEU A 202 -3.69 -18.63 3.46
CA LEU A 202 -2.85 -19.59 2.73
C LEU A 202 -1.36 -19.46 3.02
N SER A 203 -0.95 -18.49 3.86
CA SER A 203 0.48 -18.22 4.14
C SER A 203 1.17 -19.44 4.76
N ARG A 204 0.47 -20.18 5.61
CA ARG A 204 1.01 -21.42 6.19
C ARG A 204 1.24 -22.49 5.12
N GLN A 205 0.28 -22.68 4.22
CA GLN A 205 0.40 -23.66 3.13
C GLN A 205 1.54 -23.28 2.20
N ALA A 206 1.68 -21.99 1.88
CA ALA A 206 2.79 -21.46 1.10
C ALA A 206 4.12 -21.70 1.81
N HIS A 207 4.24 -21.39 3.11
CA HIS A 207 5.44 -21.60 3.91
C HIS A 207 5.89 -23.07 3.99
N LEU A 208 4.95 -24.01 3.96
CA LEU A 208 5.23 -25.45 4.03
C LEU A 208 5.57 -26.08 2.68
N LEU A 209 5.71 -25.29 1.61
CA LEU A 209 6.18 -25.78 0.32
C LEU A 209 7.67 -26.17 0.40
N PRO A 210 8.13 -27.11 -0.45
CA PRO A 210 9.51 -27.57 -0.39
C PRO A 210 10.49 -26.47 -0.81
N ARG A 211 11.73 -26.54 -0.30
CA ARG A 211 12.78 -25.53 -0.54
C ARG A 211 13.05 -25.24 -2.02
N TRP A 212 12.93 -26.23 -2.91
CA TRP A 212 13.13 -26.00 -4.34
C TRP A 212 12.07 -25.05 -4.92
N PHE A 213 10.83 -25.11 -4.41
CA PHE A 213 9.75 -24.21 -4.81
C PHE A 213 10.08 -22.79 -4.37
N HIS A 214 10.52 -22.59 -3.12
CA HIS A 214 10.94 -21.28 -2.62
C HIS A 214 12.11 -20.67 -3.38
N LYS A 215 13.10 -21.49 -3.80
CA LYS A 215 14.16 -21.02 -4.70
C LYS A 215 13.59 -20.56 -6.05
N GLY A 216 12.64 -21.33 -6.59
CA GLY A 216 11.88 -20.97 -7.79
C GLY A 216 11.10 -19.65 -7.62
N GLU A 217 10.46 -19.43 -6.48
CA GLU A 217 9.78 -18.16 -6.16
C GLU A 217 10.75 -16.99 -6.14
N VAL A 218 11.95 -17.15 -5.55
CA VAL A 218 12.96 -16.09 -5.56
C VAL A 218 13.44 -15.78 -6.97
N LEU A 219 13.73 -16.80 -7.79
CA LEU A 219 14.13 -16.64 -9.18
C LEU A 219 13.02 -16.00 -10.02
N GLY A 220 11.78 -16.45 -9.86
CA GLY A 220 10.60 -15.88 -10.51
C GLY A 220 10.36 -14.43 -10.12
N ASN A 221 10.52 -14.09 -8.84
CA ASN A 221 10.48 -12.71 -8.36
C ASN A 221 11.58 -11.86 -9.02
N HIS A 222 12.83 -12.35 -9.08
CA HIS A 222 13.92 -11.64 -9.75
C HIS A 222 13.64 -11.43 -11.23
N PHE A 223 13.16 -12.44 -11.94
CA PHE A 223 12.79 -12.31 -13.35
C PHE A 223 11.65 -11.28 -13.55
N ALA A 224 10.57 -11.41 -12.79
CA ALA A 224 9.41 -10.53 -12.88
C ALA A 224 9.71 -9.07 -12.50
N GLN A 225 10.70 -8.83 -11.63
CA GLN A 225 11.04 -7.48 -11.17
C GLN A 225 12.24 -6.86 -11.88
N LEU A 226 13.20 -7.65 -12.34
CA LEU A 226 14.44 -7.11 -12.93
C LEU A 226 14.46 -7.21 -14.46
N VAL A 227 13.68 -8.10 -15.05
CA VAL A 227 13.70 -8.36 -16.51
C VAL A 227 12.39 -7.92 -17.16
N VAL A 228 11.26 -8.41 -16.64
CA VAL A 228 9.92 -8.13 -17.20
C VAL A 228 9.60 -6.64 -17.35
N PRO A 229 9.96 -5.72 -16.42
CA PRO A 229 9.54 -4.33 -16.53
C PRO A 229 10.06 -3.61 -17.78
N PHE A 230 11.19 -4.03 -18.35
CA PHE A 230 11.71 -3.46 -19.60
C PHE A 230 10.77 -3.71 -20.79
N PHE A 231 10.10 -4.87 -20.80
CA PHE A 231 9.18 -5.26 -21.86
C PHE A 231 7.83 -4.52 -21.82
N LEU A 232 7.52 -3.83 -20.72
CA LEU A 232 6.32 -2.96 -20.65
C LEU A 232 6.37 -1.83 -21.70
N PHE A 233 7.57 -1.40 -22.09
CA PHE A 233 7.77 -0.34 -23.09
C PHE A 233 7.81 -0.86 -24.53
N ALA A 234 7.77 -2.18 -24.76
CA ALA A 234 7.80 -2.76 -26.09
C ALA A 234 6.76 -2.13 -27.06
N PRO A 235 5.51 -1.83 -26.66
CA PRO A 235 4.54 -1.31 -27.62
C PRO A 235 4.86 0.11 -28.13
N ILE A 236 5.76 0.88 -27.49
CA ILE A 236 6.26 2.17 -28.04
C ILE A 236 7.00 1.94 -29.36
N LEU A 237 7.63 0.79 -29.57
CA LEU A 237 8.33 0.49 -30.82
C LEU A 237 7.38 0.56 -32.03
N GLY A 238 6.10 0.26 -31.84
CA GLY A 238 5.08 0.40 -32.88
C GLY A 238 4.89 1.83 -33.39
N LEU A 239 5.33 2.87 -32.66
CA LEU A 239 5.34 4.25 -33.13
C LEU A 239 6.47 4.54 -34.13
N PHE A 240 7.52 3.71 -34.14
CA PHE A 240 8.73 3.91 -34.96
C PHE A 240 8.86 2.91 -36.11
N VAL A 241 7.94 1.95 -36.23
CA VAL A 241 7.91 0.99 -37.34
C VAL A 241 7.07 1.59 -38.48
N PRO A 242 7.68 1.98 -39.62
CA PRO A 242 7.01 2.77 -40.66
C PRO A 242 5.92 2.03 -41.44
N ASP A 243 5.86 0.70 -41.34
CA ASP A 243 5.00 -0.14 -42.17
C ASP A 243 3.91 -0.83 -41.33
N ALA A 244 2.97 -0.05 -40.81
CA ALA A 244 1.74 -0.55 -40.19
C ALA A 244 0.87 -1.38 -41.16
N SER A 245 1.26 -1.49 -42.43
CA SER A 245 0.64 -2.34 -43.45
C SER A 245 1.04 -3.84 -43.36
N THR A 246 2.14 -4.17 -42.67
CA THR A 246 2.58 -5.58 -42.49
C THR A 246 2.15 -6.22 -41.16
N GLY A 247 1.45 -5.48 -40.28
CA GLY A 247 0.76 -5.93 -39.06
C GLY A 247 1.65 -6.56 -37.96
N SER A 248 2.42 -7.57 -38.33
CA SER A 248 3.18 -8.47 -37.47
C SER A 248 4.09 -7.79 -36.45
N ALA A 249 4.94 -6.83 -36.83
CA ALA A 249 5.95 -6.30 -35.88
C ALA A 249 5.35 -5.44 -34.76
N ALA A 250 4.39 -4.57 -35.08
CA ALA A 250 3.71 -3.73 -34.10
C ALA A 250 2.77 -4.57 -33.20
N GLU A 251 2.10 -5.56 -33.79
CA GLU A 251 1.30 -6.55 -33.06
C GLU A 251 2.17 -7.37 -32.09
N ILE A 252 3.31 -7.88 -32.54
CA ILE A 252 4.27 -8.61 -31.69
C ILE A 252 4.72 -7.71 -30.53
N ALA A 253 5.08 -6.45 -30.78
CA ALA A 253 5.48 -5.52 -29.74
C ALA A 253 4.36 -5.25 -28.71
N ALA A 254 3.11 -5.15 -29.16
CA ALA A 254 1.95 -5.03 -28.29
C ALA A 254 1.72 -6.30 -27.45
N ILE A 255 1.83 -7.49 -28.06
CA ILE A 255 1.72 -8.79 -27.38
C ILE A 255 2.81 -8.92 -26.31
N VAL A 256 4.06 -8.54 -26.62
CA VAL A 256 5.17 -8.57 -25.66
C VAL A 256 4.86 -7.68 -24.46
N GLY A 257 4.34 -6.46 -24.67
CA GLY A 257 3.91 -5.58 -23.59
C GLY A 257 2.78 -6.17 -22.75
N ALA A 258 1.76 -6.75 -23.39
CA ALA A 258 0.64 -7.38 -22.71
C ALA A 258 1.06 -8.61 -21.87
N VAL A 259 1.96 -9.44 -22.41
CA VAL A 259 2.54 -10.59 -21.68
C VAL A 259 3.36 -10.10 -20.48
N ALA A 260 4.15 -9.03 -20.64
CA ALA A 260 4.87 -8.43 -19.52
C ALA A 260 3.92 -7.94 -18.41
N GLY A 261 2.84 -7.22 -18.80
CA GLY A 261 1.78 -6.81 -17.88
C GLY A 261 1.11 -8.00 -17.18
N ALA A 262 0.80 -9.07 -17.91
CA ALA A 262 0.21 -10.28 -17.37
C ALA A 262 1.12 -10.99 -16.35
N ILE A 263 2.44 -11.07 -16.61
CA ILE A 263 3.40 -11.64 -15.66
C ILE A 263 3.42 -10.80 -14.37
N VAL A 264 3.43 -9.46 -14.47
CA VAL A 264 3.31 -8.60 -13.29
C VAL A 264 2.01 -8.88 -12.55
N ILE A 265 0.86 -8.90 -13.23
CA ILE A 265 -0.45 -9.17 -12.60
C ILE A 265 -0.47 -10.52 -11.88
N LEU A 266 0.00 -11.60 -12.52
CA LEU A 266 -0.03 -12.95 -11.96
C LEU A 266 0.91 -13.08 -10.74
N THR A 267 2.09 -12.47 -10.80
CA THR A 267 3.01 -12.49 -9.65
C THR A 267 2.47 -11.70 -8.47
N GLN A 268 1.81 -10.56 -8.71
CA GLN A 268 1.17 -9.79 -7.65
C GLN A 268 -0.07 -10.50 -7.10
N ALA A 269 -0.84 -11.21 -7.94
CA ALA A 269 -1.96 -12.03 -7.50
C ALA A 269 -1.49 -13.18 -6.59
N TRP A 270 -0.34 -13.80 -6.89
CA TRP A 270 0.30 -14.76 -6.00
C TRP A 270 0.63 -14.17 -4.62
N LEU A 271 1.14 -12.93 -4.58
CA LEU A 271 1.40 -12.22 -3.31
C LEU A 271 0.11 -11.90 -2.55
N VAL A 272 -0.97 -11.52 -3.24
CA VAL A 272 -2.30 -11.32 -2.63
C VAL A 272 -2.85 -12.62 -2.03
N LEU A 273 -2.63 -13.75 -2.71
CA LEU A 273 -3.10 -15.05 -2.25
C LEU A 273 -2.34 -15.55 -1.02
N THR A 274 -1.05 -15.24 -0.94
CA THR A 274 -0.13 -15.78 0.08
C THR A 274 0.17 -14.81 1.23
N GLY A 275 -0.39 -13.59 1.19
CA GLY A 275 -0.18 -12.56 2.22
C GLY A 275 -1.17 -11.40 2.15
N ASN A 276 -1.11 -10.51 3.15
CA ASN A 276 -1.89 -9.28 3.17
C ASN A 276 -0.93 -8.07 3.12
N PHE A 277 -0.97 -7.30 2.03
CA PHE A 277 -0.14 -6.09 1.90
C PHE A 277 -0.94 -4.82 1.62
N ALA A 278 -1.97 -4.59 2.44
CA ALA A 278 -2.91 -3.49 2.23
C ALA A 278 -3.35 -3.43 0.76
N TRP A 279 -3.40 -2.25 0.15
CA TRP A 279 -3.66 -2.11 -1.28
C TRP A 279 -2.40 -2.09 -2.15
N LEU A 280 -1.20 -2.43 -1.64
CA LEU A 280 0.04 -2.39 -2.44
C LEU A 280 -0.06 -3.28 -3.68
N ASN A 281 -0.26 -4.59 -3.50
CA ASN A 281 -0.30 -5.52 -4.64
C ASN A 281 -1.54 -5.29 -5.51
N TRP A 282 -2.68 -4.93 -4.91
CA TRP A 282 -3.88 -4.55 -5.68
C TRP A 282 -3.64 -3.31 -6.54
N ALA A 283 -2.95 -2.29 -6.02
CA ALA A 283 -2.53 -1.13 -6.79
C ALA A 283 -1.59 -1.54 -7.93
N THR A 284 -0.60 -2.39 -7.67
CA THR A 284 0.30 -2.91 -8.71
C THR A 284 -0.47 -3.64 -9.81
N ILE A 285 -1.40 -4.53 -9.46
CA ILE A 285 -2.26 -5.24 -10.41
C ILE A 285 -3.02 -4.24 -11.28
N VAL A 286 -3.69 -3.26 -10.65
CA VAL A 286 -4.47 -2.24 -11.35
C VAL A 286 -3.60 -1.44 -12.32
N ILE A 287 -2.43 -0.95 -11.87
CA ILE A 287 -1.56 -0.16 -12.76
C ILE A 287 -0.90 -1.01 -13.85
N ALA A 288 -0.68 -2.32 -13.63
CA ALA A 288 -0.12 -3.21 -14.64
C ALA A 288 -1.06 -3.47 -15.82
N PHE A 289 -2.38 -3.32 -15.64
CA PHE A 289 -3.34 -3.31 -16.75
C PHE A 289 -3.08 -2.20 -17.76
N SER A 290 -2.29 -1.17 -17.42
CA SER A 290 -1.85 -0.15 -18.38
C SER A 290 -1.11 -0.73 -19.59
N ALA A 291 -0.49 -1.90 -19.47
CA ALA A 291 0.25 -2.56 -20.55
C ALA A 291 -0.63 -3.44 -21.45
N ILE A 292 -1.91 -3.62 -21.11
CA ILE A 292 -2.85 -4.48 -21.84
C ILE A 292 -3.65 -3.63 -22.82
N GLY A 293 -3.16 -3.57 -24.07
CA GLY A 293 -3.90 -2.99 -25.19
C GLY A 293 -4.90 -4.00 -25.74
N LEU A 294 -6.17 -3.83 -25.43
CA LEU A 294 -7.28 -4.56 -26.04
C LEU A 294 -8.26 -3.55 -26.62
N PRO A 295 -8.62 -3.65 -27.92
CA PRO A 295 -9.60 -2.77 -28.52
C PRO A 295 -10.97 -3.04 -27.88
N PHE A 296 -11.31 -2.27 -26.86
CA PHE A 296 -12.55 -2.40 -26.10
C PHE A 296 -13.27 -1.05 -26.09
N GLY A 297 -14.46 -1.02 -26.69
CA GLY A 297 -15.28 0.17 -26.84
C GLY A 297 -14.56 1.23 -27.69
N ALA A 298 -14.87 1.29 -28.98
CA ALA A 298 -14.36 2.35 -29.85
C ALA A 298 -14.65 3.72 -29.21
N ALA A 299 -13.63 4.57 -29.11
CA ALA A 299 -13.81 5.95 -28.68
C ALA A 299 -14.82 6.63 -29.62
N ALA A 300 -15.67 7.50 -29.07
CA ALA A 300 -16.68 8.20 -29.87
C ALA A 300 -16.03 9.08 -30.96
N SER A 301 -14.82 9.60 -30.70
CA SER A 301 -13.96 10.28 -31.66
C SER A 301 -12.62 9.55 -31.80
N PRO A 302 -12.07 9.40 -33.02
CA PRO A 302 -10.73 8.85 -33.22
C PRO A 302 -9.61 9.82 -32.81
N SER A 303 -9.92 11.12 -32.64
CA SER A 303 -8.94 12.17 -32.34
C SER A 303 -9.09 12.75 -30.93
N ILE A 304 -7.96 13.20 -30.37
CA ILE A 304 -7.90 13.87 -29.07
C ILE A 304 -8.05 15.39 -29.26
N PRO A 305 -8.91 16.08 -28.50
CA PRO A 305 -8.99 17.54 -28.56
C PRO A 305 -7.65 18.24 -28.27
N VAL A 306 -7.33 19.30 -29.03
CA VAL A 306 -6.02 20.00 -28.96
C VAL A 306 -5.68 20.48 -27.54
N TYR A 307 -6.65 21.03 -26.81
CA TYR A 307 -6.42 21.47 -25.43
C TYR A 307 -6.03 20.30 -24.51
N TRP A 308 -6.58 19.11 -24.76
CA TRP A 308 -6.29 17.91 -23.97
C TRP A 308 -4.91 17.33 -24.30
N VAL A 309 -4.52 17.38 -25.57
CA VAL A 309 -3.12 17.12 -25.97
C VAL A 309 -2.17 18.06 -25.24
N ALA A 310 -2.43 19.38 -25.25
CA ALA A 310 -1.57 20.35 -24.57
C ALA A 310 -1.43 20.08 -23.07
N ILE A 311 -2.54 19.82 -22.36
CA ILE A 311 -2.54 19.50 -20.93
C ILE A 311 -1.75 18.21 -20.66
N THR A 312 -2.00 17.14 -21.41
CA THR A 312 -1.37 15.83 -21.16
C THR A 312 0.11 15.84 -21.54
N SER A 313 0.50 16.58 -22.59
CA SER A 313 1.91 16.84 -22.91
C SER A 313 2.63 17.63 -21.83
N LEU A 314 2.00 18.66 -21.25
CA LEU A 314 2.57 19.41 -20.12
C LEU A 314 2.79 18.50 -18.90
N VAL A 315 1.85 17.62 -18.59
CA VAL A 315 2.00 16.60 -17.53
C VAL A 315 3.14 15.63 -17.86
N GLY A 316 3.27 15.20 -19.11
CA GLY A 316 4.40 14.40 -19.60
C GLY A 316 5.74 15.08 -19.32
N ILE A 317 5.89 16.35 -19.73
CA ILE A 317 7.10 17.14 -19.50
C ILE A 317 7.38 17.30 -18.01
N LEU A 318 6.36 17.61 -17.21
CA LEU A 318 6.49 17.70 -15.76
C LEU A 318 7.04 16.39 -15.16
N TYR A 319 6.54 15.24 -15.58
CA TYR A 319 7.00 13.95 -15.08
C TYR A 319 8.41 13.59 -15.51
N ILE A 320 8.85 14.00 -16.71
CA ILE A 320 10.25 13.84 -17.13
C ILE A 320 11.17 14.57 -16.14
N VAL A 321 10.83 15.81 -15.79
CA VAL A 321 11.60 16.61 -14.82
C VAL A 321 11.55 16.00 -13.42
N LEU A 322 10.36 15.66 -12.93
CA LEU A 322 10.18 15.13 -11.58
C LEU A 322 10.76 13.73 -11.38
N SER A 323 10.92 12.94 -12.45
CA SER A 323 11.45 11.57 -12.38
C SER A 323 12.97 11.51 -12.19
N TRP A 324 13.70 12.61 -12.41
CA TRP A 324 15.17 12.60 -12.35
C TRP A 324 15.74 12.10 -11.01
N PRO A 325 15.26 12.55 -9.83
CA PRO A 325 15.76 12.04 -8.55
C PRO A 325 15.45 10.55 -8.33
N ALA A 326 14.26 10.10 -8.70
CA ALA A 326 13.89 8.68 -8.60
C ALA A 326 14.73 7.80 -9.53
N LEU A 327 15.01 8.27 -10.75
CA LEU A 327 15.90 7.60 -11.69
C LEU A 327 17.32 7.49 -11.11
N ARG A 328 17.87 8.58 -10.57
CA ARG A 328 19.19 8.55 -9.88
C ARG A 328 19.20 7.56 -8.72
N ASN A 329 18.11 7.49 -7.95
CA ASN A 329 17.97 6.54 -6.85
C ASN A 329 17.97 5.07 -7.32
N LEU A 330 17.34 4.74 -8.45
CA LEU A 330 17.34 3.39 -9.01
C LEU A 330 18.76 2.88 -9.32
N PHE A 331 19.68 3.76 -9.72
CA PHE A 331 21.07 3.40 -10.02
C PHE A 331 22.04 3.67 -8.87
N ALA A 332 21.57 4.22 -7.75
CA ALA A 332 22.41 4.47 -6.59
C ALA A 332 22.81 3.16 -5.87
N LYS A 333 24.06 3.08 -5.39
CA LYS A 333 24.53 1.95 -4.57
C LYS A 333 23.72 1.81 -3.27
N ARG A 334 23.40 2.94 -2.64
CA ARG A 334 22.54 3.05 -1.45
C ARG A 334 21.16 3.58 -1.87
N GLN A 335 20.40 2.72 -2.56
CA GLN A 335 19.03 3.03 -2.96
C GLN A 335 18.16 3.29 -1.72
N LEU A 336 17.40 4.37 -1.75
CA LEU A 336 16.36 4.67 -0.78
C LEU A 336 15.08 3.88 -1.11
N MET A 337 14.42 3.36 -0.08
CA MET A 337 13.17 2.61 -0.16
C MET A 337 11.98 3.53 0.12
N ASN A 338 10.93 3.48 -0.72
CA ASN A 338 9.69 4.25 -0.54
C ASN A 338 9.93 5.75 -0.28
N ALA A 339 10.81 6.34 -1.09
CA ALA A 339 11.28 7.71 -0.92
C ALA A 339 10.54 8.68 -1.85
N SER A 340 10.14 9.82 -1.30
CA SER A 340 9.56 10.91 -2.06
C SER A 340 10.56 12.06 -2.20
N PHE A 341 10.69 12.60 -3.41
CA PHE A 341 11.65 13.65 -3.73
C PHE A 341 11.01 15.03 -3.87
N ASN A 342 9.69 15.11 -3.70
CA ASN A 342 8.95 16.36 -3.67
C ASN A 342 7.76 16.22 -2.72
N ARG A 343 7.23 17.36 -2.29
CA ARG A 343 6.12 17.41 -1.34
C ARG A 343 4.78 16.89 -1.90
N TRP A 344 4.66 16.77 -3.21
CA TRP A 344 3.44 16.36 -3.91
C TRP A 344 3.33 14.84 -4.10
N GLN A 345 4.31 14.06 -3.62
CA GLN A 345 4.32 12.60 -3.77
C GLN A 345 4.18 12.16 -5.24
N LEU A 346 4.80 12.88 -6.17
CA LEU A 346 4.83 12.52 -7.59
C LEU A 346 6.22 12.00 -7.96
N ALA A 347 6.30 11.08 -8.91
CA ALA A 347 7.56 10.51 -9.38
C ALA A 347 8.45 9.95 -8.24
N ASN A 348 7.85 9.16 -7.33
CA ASN A 348 8.56 8.61 -6.17
C ASN A 348 9.46 7.41 -6.53
N ALA A 349 10.33 7.02 -5.59
CA ALA A 349 11.02 5.74 -5.62
C ALA A 349 10.30 4.72 -4.73
N TYR A 350 10.16 3.50 -5.24
CA TYR A 350 9.49 2.41 -4.55
C TYR A 350 10.48 1.26 -4.29
N GLY A 351 10.24 0.53 -3.21
CA GLY A 351 10.99 -0.68 -2.90
C GLY A 351 10.34 -1.41 -1.73
N ALA A 352 10.51 -2.73 -1.69
CA ALA A 352 9.95 -3.54 -0.62
C ALA A 352 10.87 -4.72 -0.30
N PHE A 353 10.97 -5.05 0.98
CA PHE A 353 11.65 -6.25 1.48
C PHE A 353 13.10 -6.40 1.02
N GLY A 354 13.89 -5.33 1.07
CA GLY A 354 15.33 -5.40 0.78
C GLY A 354 16.05 -6.45 1.65
N THR A 355 15.56 -6.67 2.87
CA THR A 355 15.94 -7.79 3.75
C THR A 355 14.70 -8.51 4.23
N VAL A 356 14.84 -9.79 4.58
CA VAL A 356 13.77 -10.63 5.12
C VAL A 356 14.07 -11.04 6.55
N THR A 357 13.13 -10.77 7.46
CA THR A 357 13.20 -11.23 8.85
C THR A 357 13.15 -12.76 8.88
N LYS A 358 13.98 -13.38 9.71
CA LYS A 358 14.11 -14.86 9.78
C LYS A 358 13.29 -15.50 10.90
N GLU A 359 12.85 -14.69 11.86
CA GLU A 359 12.02 -15.11 12.98
C GLU A 359 10.83 -14.18 13.09
N ARG A 360 9.65 -14.73 13.40
CA ARG A 360 8.47 -13.91 13.69
C ARG A 360 8.39 -13.67 15.18
N ILE A 361 8.74 -12.47 15.61
CA ILE A 361 8.51 -12.03 16.99
C ILE A 361 7.23 -11.22 17.02
N GLU A 362 6.36 -11.51 17.97
CA GLU A 362 5.10 -10.80 18.17
C GLU A 362 5.08 -10.19 19.56
N ILE A 363 4.68 -8.91 19.66
CA ILE A 363 4.35 -8.29 20.94
C ILE A 363 2.88 -8.56 21.23
N VAL A 364 2.62 -9.06 22.43
CA VAL A 364 1.31 -9.33 23.00
C VAL A 364 1.12 -8.37 24.17
N VAL A 365 -0.02 -7.69 24.19
CA VAL A 365 -0.40 -6.78 25.27
C VAL A 365 -1.40 -7.49 26.15
N GLU A 366 -1.13 -7.49 27.44
CA GLU A 366 -1.92 -8.18 28.46
C GLU A 366 -2.38 -7.17 29.50
N GLY A 367 -3.59 -7.36 30.04
CA GLY A 367 -4.09 -6.58 31.17
C GLY A 367 -4.45 -7.45 32.37
N THR A 368 -4.71 -6.82 33.51
CA THR A 368 -5.35 -7.45 34.66
C THR A 368 -6.12 -6.43 35.51
N THR A 369 -7.18 -6.89 36.16
CA THR A 369 -7.96 -6.13 37.16
C THR A 369 -7.56 -6.47 38.60
N VAL A 370 -6.58 -7.36 38.78
CA VAL A 370 -6.05 -7.75 40.10
C VAL A 370 -5.09 -6.67 40.61
N ALA A 371 -5.21 -6.29 41.88
CA ALA A 371 -4.43 -5.21 42.48
C ALA A 371 -2.93 -5.56 42.57
N ASP A 372 -2.61 -6.79 42.93
CA ASP A 372 -1.23 -7.31 42.94
C ASP A 372 -0.88 -7.89 41.56
N PRO A 373 0.01 -7.23 40.78
CA PRO A 373 0.37 -7.68 39.44
C PRO A 373 1.20 -8.97 39.42
N ASP A 374 1.86 -9.33 40.53
CA ASP A 374 2.71 -10.52 40.61
C ASP A 374 1.90 -11.81 40.84
N ALA A 375 0.73 -11.68 41.50
CA ALA A 375 -0.24 -12.76 41.71
C ALA A 375 -1.36 -12.79 40.66
N ALA A 376 -1.35 -11.85 39.71
CA ALA A 376 -2.43 -11.68 38.75
C ALA A 376 -2.48 -12.74 37.65
N ASP A 377 -3.69 -13.15 37.28
CA ASP A 377 -3.93 -13.77 35.98
C ASP A 377 -4.04 -12.66 34.92
N TRP A 378 -3.28 -12.82 33.84
CA TRP A 378 -3.10 -11.79 32.81
C TRP A 378 -3.81 -12.21 31.54
N ARG A 379 -4.71 -11.34 31.05
CA ARG A 379 -5.56 -11.62 29.89
C ARG A 379 -5.08 -10.82 28.68
N GLU A 380 -4.99 -11.48 27.53
CA GLU A 380 -4.45 -10.89 26.29
C GLU A 380 -5.50 -10.04 25.56
N TYR A 381 -5.09 -8.87 25.09
CA TYR A 381 -5.85 -8.12 24.09
C TYR A 381 -5.60 -8.72 22.70
N GLU A 382 -6.66 -9.05 21.98
CA GLU A 382 -6.52 -9.64 20.66
C GLU A 382 -6.70 -8.62 19.53
N PHE A 383 -5.86 -8.74 18.51
CA PHE A 383 -5.86 -7.86 17.35
C PHE A 383 -6.61 -8.49 16.16
N LYS A 384 -7.03 -7.65 15.20
CA LYS A 384 -7.91 -8.08 14.10
C LYS A 384 -7.22 -8.95 13.08
N GLY A 385 -5.95 -8.76 12.78
CA GLY A 385 -5.26 -9.47 11.71
C GLY A 385 -3.87 -10.00 12.06
N LYS A 386 -3.13 -9.40 13.01
CA LYS A 386 -1.84 -10.00 13.42
C LYS A 386 -2.05 -11.34 14.15
N PRO A 387 -1.05 -12.24 14.14
CA PRO A 387 -1.09 -13.46 14.94
C PRO A 387 -1.28 -13.18 16.44
N GLY A 388 -2.05 -14.06 17.10
CA GLY A 388 -2.41 -13.98 18.51
C GLY A 388 -2.69 -15.39 19.01
N ASP A 389 -3.96 -15.76 19.17
CA ASP A 389 -4.38 -17.14 19.41
C ASP A 389 -3.73 -18.13 18.42
N VAL A 390 -3.08 -19.15 18.97
CA VAL A 390 -2.34 -20.17 18.22
C VAL A 390 -3.21 -21.05 17.33
N ARG A 391 -4.51 -21.17 17.63
CA ARG A 391 -5.45 -21.95 16.81
C ARG A 391 -6.06 -21.13 15.68
N ARG A 392 -5.85 -19.82 15.69
CA ARG A 392 -6.48 -18.91 14.75
C ARG A 392 -5.80 -18.92 13.38
N VAL A 393 -6.60 -19.15 12.34
CA VAL A 393 -6.18 -18.95 10.94
C VAL A 393 -6.23 -17.45 10.60
N PRO A 394 -5.13 -16.86 10.10
CA PRO A 394 -5.14 -15.48 9.60
C PRO A 394 -6.17 -15.31 8.48
N ARG A 395 -6.85 -14.15 8.42
CA ARG A 395 -7.90 -13.88 7.40
C ARG A 395 -7.35 -13.06 6.24
N GLN A 396 -8.11 -12.98 5.15
CA GLN A 396 -7.85 -12.04 4.06
C GLN A 396 -8.42 -10.67 4.44
N PHE A 397 -7.57 -9.65 4.52
CA PHE A 397 -7.92 -8.26 4.82
C PHE A 397 -7.61 -7.33 3.65
N ALA A 398 -6.46 -7.52 2.99
CA ALA A 398 -6.07 -6.75 1.82
C ALA A 398 -7.17 -6.83 0.74
N PRO A 399 -7.63 -5.72 0.15
CA PRO A 399 -6.96 -4.41 0.08
C PRO A 399 -7.09 -3.51 1.31
N TYR A 400 -7.91 -3.84 2.31
CA TYR A 400 -8.07 -3.03 3.51
C TYR A 400 -6.79 -3.05 4.36
N HIS A 401 -6.44 -1.89 4.93
CA HIS A 401 -5.25 -1.74 5.77
C HIS A 401 -5.63 -1.63 7.25
N LEU A 402 -5.26 -2.63 8.05
CA LEU A 402 -5.36 -2.62 9.51
C LEU A 402 -4.13 -1.93 10.10
N ARG A 403 -4.22 -0.61 10.32
CA ARG A 403 -3.04 0.25 10.59
C ARG A 403 -2.39 -0.04 11.94
N LEU A 404 -3.20 -0.29 12.97
CA LEU A 404 -2.70 -0.63 14.30
C LEU A 404 -1.99 -1.98 14.29
N ASP A 405 -2.65 -3.02 13.78
CA ASP A 405 -2.08 -4.36 13.62
C ASP A 405 -0.77 -4.35 12.82
N TRP A 406 -0.72 -3.54 11.76
CA TRP A 406 0.47 -3.43 10.92
C TRP A 406 1.65 -2.82 11.68
N LEU A 407 1.43 -1.78 12.49
CA LEU A 407 2.51 -1.19 13.30
C LEU A 407 2.96 -2.11 14.44
N MET A 408 2.08 -2.96 14.97
CA MET A 408 2.49 -3.99 15.95
C MET A 408 3.57 -4.92 15.40
N TRP A 409 3.57 -5.21 14.10
CA TRP A 409 4.63 -6.01 13.45
C TRP A 409 5.98 -5.28 13.37
N PHE A 410 6.00 -3.95 13.35
CA PHE A 410 7.25 -3.17 13.33
C PHE A 410 7.91 -3.05 14.69
N LEU A 411 7.16 -3.13 15.79
CA LEU A 411 7.70 -2.93 17.15
C LEU A 411 8.90 -3.83 17.48
N PRO A 412 8.90 -5.15 17.19
CA PRO A 412 10.06 -6.01 17.43
C PRO A 412 11.28 -5.70 16.55
N LEU A 413 11.07 -4.99 15.43
CA LEU A 413 12.14 -4.58 14.51
C LEU A 413 12.75 -3.23 14.92
N GLY A 414 12.04 -2.47 15.77
CA GLY A 414 12.49 -1.19 16.32
C GLY A 414 13.56 -1.35 17.41
N ARG A 415 14.23 -0.23 17.72
CA ARG A 415 15.23 -0.17 18.80
C ARG A 415 14.62 0.22 20.17
N SER A 416 13.46 0.85 20.16
CA SER A 416 12.75 1.34 21.34
C SER A 416 11.25 1.29 21.08
N LEU A 417 10.45 1.35 22.16
CA LEU A 417 9.00 1.51 22.05
C LEU A 417 8.70 2.90 21.46
N GLU A 418 7.80 2.95 20.49
CA GLU A 418 7.39 4.18 19.83
C GLU A 418 6.31 4.91 20.66
N ASP A 419 6.23 6.24 20.54
CA ASP A 419 5.31 7.08 21.33
C ASP A 419 3.84 6.64 21.20
N TRP A 420 3.42 6.24 19.99
CA TRP A 420 2.06 5.75 19.75
C TRP A 420 1.75 4.47 20.53
N PHE A 421 2.76 3.62 20.78
CA PHE A 421 2.57 2.38 21.52
C PHE A 421 2.41 2.65 23.01
N THR A 422 3.21 3.57 23.57
CA THR A 422 3.00 4.04 24.94
C THR A 422 1.62 4.67 25.11
N ALA A 423 1.21 5.55 24.19
CA ALA A 423 -0.13 6.14 24.18
C ALA A 423 -1.22 5.05 24.07
N PHE A 424 -0.99 4.01 23.26
CA PHE A 424 -1.91 2.88 23.14
C PHE A 424 -2.09 2.14 24.48
N LEU A 425 -1.01 1.86 25.22
CA LEU A 425 -1.11 1.22 26.54
C LEU A 425 -1.89 2.09 27.54
N VAL A 426 -1.70 3.41 27.51
CA VAL A 426 -2.49 4.35 28.32
C VAL A 426 -3.97 4.28 27.94
N ARG A 427 -4.31 4.26 26.66
CA ARG A 427 -5.71 4.15 26.19
C ARG A 427 -6.37 2.83 26.60
N LEU A 428 -5.61 1.75 26.69
CA LEU A 428 -6.12 0.48 27.23
C LEU A 428 -6.42 0.58 28.73
N LEU A 429 -5.54 1.20 29.52
CA LEU A 429 -5.78 1.43 30.95
C LEU A 429 -7.00 2.35 31.18
N GLU A 430 -7.24 3.30 30.29
CA GLU A 430 -8.42 4.18 30.34
C GLU A 430 -9.72 3.49 29.91
N ALA A 431 -9.63 2.28 29.33
CA ALA A 431 -10.70 1.61 28.60
C ALA A 431 -11.35 2.51 27.51
N ASP A 432 -10.50 3.18 26.72
CA ASP A 432 -10.96 4.08 25.65
C ASP A 432 -11.71 3.29 24.57
N GLU A 433 -13.05 3.44 24.54
CA GLU A 433 -13.94 2.69 23.65
C GLU A 433 -13.52 2.76 22.15
N PRO A 434 -13.19 3.93 21.56
CA PRO A 434 -12.72 3.99 20.17
C PRO A 434 -11.44 3.17 19.93
N THR A 435 -10.52 3.14 20.89
CA THR A 435 -9.31 2.33 20.82
C THR A 435 -9.62 0.85 20.95
N LEU A 436 -10.47 0.45 21.90
CA LEU A 436 -10.88 -0.94 22.10
C LEU A 436 -11.63 -1.49 20.87
N GLN A 437 -12.44 -0.68 20.19
CA GLN A 437 -13.11 -1.06 18.94
C GLN A 437 -12.13 -1.35 17.78
N MET A 438 -10.89 -0.87 17.84
CA MET A 438 -9.86 -1.26 16.86
C MET A 438 -9.37 -2.69 17.07
N LEU A 439 -9.49 -3.22 18.28
CA LEU A 439 -9.12 -4.58 18.63
C LEU A 439 -10.21 -5.57 18.20
N ARG A 440 -9.83 -6.85 18.15
CA ARG A 440 -10.76 -7.95 17.93
C ARG A 440 -11.50 -8.30 19.20
N HIS A 441 -10.78 -8.40 20.30
CA HIS A 441 -11.31 -8.80 21.60
C HIS A 441 -10.63 -7.98 22.69
N ASP A 442 -11.46 -7.32 23.48
CA ASP A 442 -11.11 -6.78 24.79
C ASP A 442 -11.52 -7.83 25.84
N PRO A 443 -10.57 -8.36 26.63
CA PRO A 443 -10.87 -9.37 27.64
C PRO A 443 -11.57 -8.81 28.88
N PHE A 444 -11.77 -7.49 28.97
CA PHE A 444 -12.43 -6.82 30.10
C PHE A 444 -13.81 -6.27 29.78
N ASP A 445 -14.34 -6.50 28.57
CA ASP A 445 -15.67 -6.03 28.14
C ASP A 445 -15.92 -4.52 28.39
N GLY A 446 -14.88 -3.69 28.21
CA GLY A 446 -14.90 -2.25 28.43
C GLY A 446 -14.60 -1.81 29.87
N GLU A 447 -14.37 -2.73 30.80
CA GLU A 447 -13.89 -2.40 32.14
C GLU A 447 -12.41 -2.02 32.14
N ARG A 448 -12.03 -1.06 33.00
CA ARG A 448 -10.64 -0.60 33.10
C ARG A 448 -9.77 -1.65 33.79
N PRO A 449 -8.68 -2.12 33.15
CA PRO A 449 -7.68 -2.89 33.87
C PRO A 449 -6.92 -1.99 34.85
N LEU A 450 -6.45 -2.56 35.97
CA LEU A 450 -5.57 -1.87 36.91
C LEU A 450 -4.13 -1.80 36.37
N TRP A 451 -3.72 -2.85 35.65
CA TRP A 451 -2.39 -2.95 35.08
C TRP A 451 -2.45 -3.43 33.64
N VAL A 452 -1.52 -2.94 32.83
CA VAL A 452 -1.22 -3.42 31.48
C VAL A 452 0.27 -3.77 31.41
N ARG A 453 0.63 -4.78 30.64
CA ARG A 453 2.02 -5.13 30.35
C ARG A 453 2.19 -5.57 28.89
N ALA A 454 3.44 -5.67 28.45
CA ALA A 454 3.77 -6.20 27.13
C ALA A 454 4.81 -7.32 27.21
N ALA A 455 4.54 -8.42 26.52
CA ALA A 455 5.47 -9.54 26.38
C ALA A 455 5.71 -9.83 24.90
N SER A 456 6.92 -10.25 24.56
CA SER A 456 7.24 -10.77 23.24
C SER A 456 7.25 -12.29 23.26
N TYR A 457 6.84 -12.87 22.15
CA TYR A 457 6.90 -14.31 21.91
C TYR A 457 7.42 -14.56 20.51
N ARG A 458 8.12 -15.69 20.36
CA ARG A 458 8.44 -16.24 19.05
C ARG A 458 7.24 -17.02 18.53
N TYR A 459 6.81 -16.68 17.33
CA TYR A 459 5.79 -17.41 16.59
C TYR A 459 6.45 -18.14 15.42
N ARG A 460 5.96 -19.35 15.15
CA ARG A 460 6.21 -20.08 13.89
C ARG A 460 4.94 -20.80 13.46
N PHE A 461 4.79 -21.09 12.18
CA PHE A 461 3.71 -21.94 11.73
C PHE A 461 3.90 -23.37 12.24
N THR A 462 2.79 -24.04 12.52
CA THR A 462 2.82 -25.48 12.81
C THR A 462 3.20 -26.28 11.56
N THR A 463 3.95 -27.37 11.74
CA THR A 463 4.15 -28.37 10.69
C THR A 463 2.84 -29.08 10.35
N ARG A 464 2.82 -29.88 9.27
CA ARG A 464 1.64 -30.68 8.89
C ARG A 464 1.23 -31.66 9.98
N GLU A 465 2.21 -32.24 10.66
CA GLU A 465 2.02 -33.18 11.77
C GLU A 465 1.47 -32.49 13.01
N GLU A 466 2.13 -31.42 13.47
CA GLU A 466 1.69 -30.63 14.65
C GLU A 466 0.25 -30.13 14.49
N LYS A 467 -0.15 -29.70 13.28
CA LYS A 467 -1.53 -29.28 13.00
C LYS A 467 -2.52 -30.44 13.05
N ARG A 468 -2.14 -31.63 12.58
CA ARG A 468 -3.00 -32.82 12.62
C ARG A 468 -3.26 -33.27 14.05
N GLU A 469 -2.26 -33.14 14.93
CA GLU A 469 -2.34 -33.56 16.32
C GLU A 469 -3.05 -32.54 17.23
N SER A 470 -2.66 -31.26 17.13
CA SER A 470 -3.13 -30.22 18.06
C SER A 470 -4.29 -29.35 17.52
N GLY A 471 -4.52 -29.39 16.21
CA GLY A 471 -5.39 -28.44 15.50
C GLY A 471 -4.83 -27.02 15.39
N ALA A 472 -3.67 -26.72 15.99
CA ALA A 472 -3.10 -25.37 16.01
C ALA A 472 -2.50 -24.95 14.65
N VAL A 473 -2.54 -23.65 14.39
CA VAL A 473 -1.97 -23.01 13.19
C VAL A 473 -0.58 -22.46 13.46
N TRP A 474 -0.36 -21.99 14.70
CA TRP A 474 0.88 -21.43 15.17
C TRP A 474 1.42 -22.22 16.36
N VAL A 475 2.74 -22.19 16.53
CA VAL A 475 3.41 -22.48 17.79
C VAL A 475 3.92 -21.17 18.35
N ARG A 476 3.76 -21.00 19.66
CA ARG A 476 4.20 -19.82 20.42
C ARG A 476 5.15 -20.25 21.53
N GLU A 477 6.34 -19.68 21.55
CA GLU A 477 7.41 -20.02 22.51
C GLU A 477 8.24 -18.78 22.91
N ASP A 478 9.24 -18.98 23.76
CA ASP A 478 10.24 -17.97 24.14
C ASP A 478 9.66 -16.65 24.67
N ARG A 479 8.77 -16.75 25.65
CA ARG A 479 8.19 -15.57 26.29
C ARG A 479 9.29 -14.69 26.92
N ARG A 480 9.33 -13.41 26.56
CA ARG A 480 10.22 -12.41 27.17
C ARG A 480 9.43 -11.18 27.57
N ALA A 481 9.75 -10.61 28.73
CA ALA A 481 9.17 -9.34 29.14
C ALA A 481 9.69 -8.22 28.24
N VAL A 482 8.78 -7.42 27.68
CA VAL A 482 9.11 -6.19 26.91
C VAL A 482 8.88 -4.97 27.79
N MET A 483 7.77 -4.96 28.52
CA MET A 483 7.43 -3.94 29.51
C MET A 483 6.75 -4.63 30.69
N GLY A 484 7.17 -4.28 31.91
CA GLY A 484 6.53 -4.76 33.13
C GLY A 484 5.12 -4.16 33.34
N PRO A 485 4.44 -4.52 34.44
CA PRO A 485 3.15 -3.97 34.80
C PRO A 485 3.19 -2.44 34.94
N VAL A 486 2.32 -1.73 34.21
CA VAL A 486 2.12 -0.29 34.30
C VAL A 486 0.65 0.02 34.56
N GLY A 487 0.36 1.05 35.36
CA GLY A 487 -1.00 1.45 35.74
C GLY A 487 -1.15 2.97 35.73
N LEU A 488 -2.39 3.47 35.76
CA LEU A 488 -2.69 4.90 35.91
C LEU A 488 -2.52 5.28 37.38
N ARG A 489 -1.38 5.85 37.76
CA ARG A 489 -1.19 6.48 39.06
C ARG A 489 -1.43 7.96 38.98
#